data_AF-A0A1M5H766-F1
#
_entry.id   AF-A0A1M5H766-F1
#
_cell.length_a   1.000
_cell.length_b   1.000
_cell.length_c   1.000
_cell.angle_alpha   90.00
_cell.angle_beta   90.00
_cell.angle_gamma   90.00
#
_symmetry.space_group_name_H-M   'P 1'
#
loop_
_entity.id
_entity.type
_entity.pdbx_description
1 polymer ?
#
loop_
_entity_poly.entity_id
_entity_poly.type
_entity_poly.pdbx_seq_one_letter_code
_entity_poly.pdbx_strand_id
1 'polypeptide(L)'
;MSHRKTLTQLGWFKVAFFAPLAVGAIVAGLIVLHDFFSVESMKACWTSDCINDAISRLKLPIAIMALTFPAVALVASHHRSAQTAAQIERTDKQIAATESKNAFENCIKHRELFLKMLSELERKLDISCHRQTQLYNLIFINNNYVEFSAYADLDNFRENFLDFDQLLSYSDQIRNTICYMREVLYSSIFVDINQTRNGQRNCDSDETIIKVYERLIDGLADFCLSPKDRLEIFDNDIIVIKDARMSLDIV
;
A
#
# COMPACT_ATOMS: atom_id res chain seq x y z
N MET A 1 20.67 -8.50 -15.45
CA MET A 1 20.11 -7.31 -16.14
C MET A 1 20.22 -7.52 -17.64
N SER A 2 19.12 -7.78 -18.35
CA SER A 2 19.18 -7.92 -19.82
C SER A 2 19.39 -6.55 -20.46
N HIS A 3 20.46 -6.42 -21.25
CA HIS A 3 20.76 -5.25 -22.07
C HIS A 3 19.53 -4.86 -22.90
N ARG A 4 18.89 -3.71 -22.61
CA ARG A 4 17.78 -3.21 -23.44
C ARG A 4 18.38 -2.84 -24.79
N LYS A 5 17.97 -3.55 -25.84
CA LYS A 5 18.33 -3.24 -27.22
C LYS A 5 17.64 -1.92 -27.60
N THR A 6 18.37 -1.04 -28.25
CA THR A 6 17.80 0.20 -28.80
C THR A 6 16.90 -0.14 -30.00
N LEU A 7 15.94 0.75 -30.33
CA LEU A 7 14.97 0.50 -31.42
C LEU A 7 15.65 0.08 -32.74
N THR A 8 16.78 0.73 -33.06
CA THR A 8 17.57 0.48 -34.28
C THR A 8 18.32 -0.87 -34.26
N GLN A 9 18.47 -1.48 -33.08
CA GLN A 9 19.08 -2.80 -32.92
C GLN A 9 18.07 -3.94 -33.08
N LEU A 10 16.75 -3.67 -33.14
CA LEU A 10 15.77 -4.71 -33.41
C LEU A 10 15.86 -5.17 -34.87
N GLY A 11 15.95 -6.49 -35.07
CA GLY A 11 15.90 -7.10 -36.40
C GLY A 11 14.64 -6.70 -37.17
N TRP A 12 13.50 -6.69 -36.48
CA TRP A 12 12.21 -6.25 -37.04
C TRP A 12 12.21 -4.81 -37.54
N PHE A 13 12.94 -3.90 -36.86
CA PHE A 13 13.08 -2.52 -37.32
C PHE A 13 13.88 -2.45 -38.62
N LYS A 14 15.00 -3.19 -38.69
CA LYS A 14 15.82 -3.27 -39.91
C LYS A 14 15.02 -3.84 -41.07
N VAL A 15 14.24 -4.90 -40.85
CA VAL A 15 13.39 -5.49 -41.88
C VAL A 15 12.30 -4.50 -42.32
N ALA A 16 11.58 -3.87 -41.38
CA ALA A 16 10.54 -2.89 -41.69
C ALA A 16 11.08 -1.67 -42.45
N PHE A 17 12.33 -1.27 -42.20
CA PHE A 17 12.96 -0.15 -42.88
C PHE A 17 13.54 -0.53 -44.25
N PHE A 18 14.39 -1.57 -44.29
CA PHE A 18 15.15 -1.91 -45.50
C PHE A 18 14.35 -2.73 -46.51
N ALA A 19 13.35 -3.52 -46.10
CA ALA A 19 12.62 -4.38 -47.04
C ALA A 19 11.81 -3.57 -48.07
N PRO A 20 10.98 -2.56 -47.71
CA PRO A 20 10.25 -1.78 -48.70
C PRO A 20 11.17 -0.94 -49.59
N LEU A 21 12.27 -0.42 -49.01
CA LEU A 21 13.31 0.29 -49.78
C LEU A 21 13.98 -0.61 -50.81
N ALA A 22 14.43 -1.81 -50.40
CA ALA A 22 15.08 -2.75 -51.30
C ALA A 22 14.14 -3.22 -52.41
N VAL A 23 12.89 -3.57 -52.06
CA VAL A 23 11.88 -3.99 -53.05
C VAL A 23 11.56 -2.86 -54.01
N GLY A 24 11.34 -1.63 -53.52
CA GLY A 24 11.08 -0.47 -54.37
C GLY A 24 12.25 -0.13 -55.29
N ALA A 25 13.49 -0.22 -54.80
CA ALA A 25 14.69 -0.01 -55.61
C ALA A 25 14.87 -1.08 -56.70
N ILE A 26 14.62 -2.35 -56.37
CA ILE A 26 14.65 -3.46 -57.35
C ILE A 26 13.59 -3.23 -58.43
N VAL A 27 12.35 -2.91 -58.05
CA VAL A 27 11.26 -2.64 -59.00
C VAL A 27 11.59 -1.44 -59.89
N ALA A 28 12.10 -0.35 -59.32
CA ALA A 28 12.54 0.81 -60.09
C ALA A 28 13.67 0.45 -61.08
N GLY A 29 14.66 -0.32 -60.63
CA GLY A 29 15.75 -0.78 -61.47
C GLY A 29 15.28 -1.65 -62.64
N LEU A 30 14.30 -2.54 -62.41
CA LEU A 30 13.69 -3.36 -63.46
C LEU A 30 12.93 -2.51 -64.49
N ILE A 31 12.18 -1.50 -64.06
CA ILE A 31 11.48 -0.57 -64.96
C ILE A 31 12.48 0.19 -65.84
N VAL A 32 13.52 0.76 -65.23
CA VAL A 32 14.56 1.51 -65.96
C VAL A 32 15.33 0.61 -66.94
N LEU A 33 15.68 -0.61 -66.51
CA LEU A 33 16.37 -1.57 -67.36
C LEU A 33 15.51 -1.96 -68.56
N HIS A 34 14.22 -2.25 -68.33
CA HIS A 34 13.27 -2.56 -69.39
C HIS A 34 13.13 -1.40 -70.39
N ASP A 35 13.01 -0.16 -69.89
CA ASP A 35 12.88 1.04 -70.73
C ASP A 35 14.18 1.36 -71.50
N PHE A 36 15.34 0.99 -70.98
CA PHE A 36 16.63 1.16 -71.68
C PHE A 36 16.77 0.22 -72.89
N PHE A 37 16.28 -1.01 -72.78
CA PHE A 37 16.33 -1.99 -73.87
C PHE A 37 15.13 -1.91 -74.83
N SER A 38 14.11 -1.13 -74.50
CA SER A 38 12.94 -0.91 -75.34
C SER A 38 13.21 0.13 -76.44
N VAL A 39 12.55 -0.02 -77.60
CA VAL A 39 12.70 0.88 -78.77
C VAL A 39 12.25 2.31 -78.45
N GLU A 40 11.35 2.47 -77.48
CA GLU A 40 10.97 3.76 -76.87
C GLU A 40 11.88 4.06 -75.67
N SER A 41 13.13 4.43 -75.95
CA SER A 41 14.09 4.78 -74.89
C SER A 41 13.62 6.03 -74.13
N MET A 42 13.66 6.01 -72.81
CA MET A 42 13.57 7.24 -72.02
C MET A 42 14.65 8.22 -72.47
N LYS A 43 14.24 9.36 -73.02
CA LYS A 43 15.17 10.46 -73.29
C LYS A 43 15.43 11.18 -71.97
N ALA A 44 16.65 11.08 -71.47
CA ALA A 44 17.09 11.87 -70.32
C ALA A 44 17.01 13.35 -70.69
N CYS A 45 15.96 14.02 -70.24
CA CYS A 45 15.72 15.42 -70.50
C CYS A 45 15.18 16.11 -69.26
N TRP A 46 15.54 17.39 -69.08
CA TRP A 46 15.22 18.17 -67.88
C TRP A 46 13.98 19.05 -68.06
N THR A 47 13.13 18.73 -69.04
CA THR A 47 11.85 19.43 -69.23
C THR A 47 10.80 18.89 -68.26
N SER A 48 9.75 19.69 -68.01
CA SER A 48 8.61 19.29 -67.18
C SER A 48 7.97 17.98 -67.63
N ASP A 49 7.93 17.75 -68.94
CA ASP A 49 7.27 16.58 -69.53
C ASP A 49 8.07 15.29 -69.27
N CYS A 50 9.40 15.33 -69.38
CA CYS A 50 10.26 14.19 -69.04
C CYS A 50 10.21 13.87 -67.54
N ILE A 51 10.17 14.88 -66.68
CA ILE A 51 10.05 14.66 -65.22
C ILE A 51 8.68 14.04 -64.89
N ASN A 52 7.60 14.53 -65.51
CA ASN A 52 6.26 13.97 -65.30
C ASN A 52 6.15 12.52 -65.79
N ASP A 53 6.74 12.18 -66.94
CA ASP A 53 6.77 10.80 -67.45
C ASP A 53 7.57 9.87 -66.52
N ALA A 54 8.76 10.31 -66.08
CA ALA A 54 9.58 9.55 -65.13
C ALA A 54 8.85 9.33 -63.79
N ILE A 55 8.22 10.37 -63.23
CA ILE A 55 7.41 10.24 -62.02
C ILE A 55 6.26 9.27 -62.26
N SER A 56 5.55 9.38 -63.39
CA SER A 56 4.40 8.53 -63.70
C SER A 56 4.78 7.05 -63.74
N ARG A 57 5.92 6.72 -64.34
CA ARG A 57 6.46 5.34 -64.41
C ARG A 57 6.99 4.84 -63.06
N LEU A 58 7.55 5.73 -62.24
CA LEU A 58 8.08 5.40 -60.91
C LEU A 58 7.05 5.50 -59.77
N LYS A 59 5.78 5.79 -60.05
CA LYS A 59 4.71 5.85 -59.01
C LYS A 59 4.66 4.59 -58.16
N LEU A 60 4.72 3.42 -58.79
CA LEU A 60 4.67 2.13 -58.09
C LEU A 60 5.86 1.93 -57.13
N PRO A 61 7.13 2.00 -57.58
CA PRO A 61 8.26 1.84 -56.67
C PRO A 61 8.31 2.92 -55.58
N ILE A 62 7.92 4.17 -55.88
CA ILE A 62 7.79 5.23 -54.88
C ILE A 62 6.74 4.86 -53.82
N ALA A 63 5.58 4.35 -54.23
CA ALA A 63 4.54 3.90 -53.31
C ALA A 63 5.00 2.73 -52.43
N ILE A 64 5.76 1.77 -52.98
CA ILE A 64 6.35 0.67 -52.20
C ILE A 64 7.35 1.21 -51.18
N MET A 65 8.24 2.13 -51.58
CA MET A 65 9.19 2.76 -50.66
C MET A 65 8.47 3.57 -49.57
N ALA A 66 7.34 4.19 -49.89
CA ALA A 66 6.54 4.94 -48.93
C ALA A 66 5.96 4.05 -47.82
N LEU A 67 5.81 2.73 -48.03
CA LEU A 67 5.39 1.78 -46.98
C LEU A 67 6.40 1.66 -45.83
N THR A 68 7.63 2.14 -46.01
CA THR A 68 8.64 2.24 -44.96
C THR A 68 8.12 3.03 -43.76
N PHE A 69 7.40 4.14 -44.00
CA PHE A 69 6.90 5.00 -42.92
C PHE A 69 5.87 4.29 -42.02
N PRO A 70 4.75 3.75 -42.53
CA PRO A 70 3.78 3.04 -41.69
C PRO A 70 4.37 1.77 -41.08
N ALA A 71 5.25 1.04 -41.77
CA ALA A 71 5.89 -0.16 -41.23
C ALA A 71 6.78 0.16 -40.02
N VAL A 72 7.63 1.19 -40.14
CA VAL A 72 8.47 1.65 -39.03
C VAL A 72 7.64 2.23 -37.89
N ALA A 73 6.59 2.99 -38.19
CA ALA A 73 5.68 3.52 -37.18
C ALA A 73 5.00 2.41 -36.38
N LEU A 74 4.58 1.32 -37.04
CA LEU A 74 3.98 0.16 -36.39
C LEU A 74 4.98 -0.54 -35.46
N VAL A 75 6.21 -0.82 -35.92
CA VAL A 75 7.26 -1.45 -35.10
C VAL A 75 7.63 -0.56 -33.91
N ALA A 76 7.74 0.76 -34.13
CA ALA A 76 8.04 1.72 -33.07
C ALA A 76 6.92 1.77 -32.02
N SER A 77 5.66 1.77 -32.44
CA SER A 77 4.49 1.70 -31.56
C SER A 77 4.50 0.42 -30.72
N HIS A 78 4.66 -0.74 -31.36
CA HIS A 78 4.75 -2.03 -30.68
C HIS A 78 5.90 -2.06 -29.65
N HIS A 79 7.08 -1.57 -30.02
CA HIS A 79 8.22 -1.50 -29.11
C HIS A 79 7.95 -0.60 -27.90
N ARG A 80 7.29 0.56 -28.09
CA ARG A 80 6.87 1.42 -26.97
C ARG A 80 5.89 0.70 -26.06
N SER A 81 4.89 0.01 -26.60
CA SER A 81 3.94 -0.78 -25.80
C SER A 81 4.63 -1.86 -24.97
N ALA A 82 5.56 -2.62 -25.58
CA ALA A 82 6.33 -3.64 -24.86
C ALA A 82 7.22 -3.04 -23.76
N GLN A 83 7.80 -1.86 -23.99
CA GLN A 83 8.57 -1.15 -22.98
C GLN A 83 7.70 -0.67 -21.80
N THR A 84 6.52 -0.13 -22.09
CA THR A 84 5.56 0.30 -21.07
C THR A 84 5.08 -0.88 -20.23
N ALA A 85 4.72 -2.01 -20.85
CA ALA A 85 4.31 -3.22 -20.13
C ALA A 85 5.41 -3.71 -19.17
N ALA A 86 6.66 -3.80 -19.65
CA ALA A 86 7.79 -4.19 -18.82
C ALA A 86 8.13 -3.16 -17.72
N GLN A 87 7.78 -1.89 -17.91
CA GLN A 87 7.94 -0.86 -16.88
C GLN A 87 6.88 -1.01 -15.80
N ILE A 88 5.61 -1.21 -16.17
CA ILE A 88 4.50 -1.46 -15.24
C ILE A 88 4.83 -2.67 -14.36
N GLU A 89 5.21 -3.79 -14.96
CA GLU A 89 5.54 -5.01 -14.21
C GLU A 89 6.66 -4.78 -13.18
N ARG A 90 7.68 -3.97 -13.51
CA ARG A 90 8.77 -3.62 -12.58
C ARG A 90 8.28 -2.71 -11.47
N THR A 91 7.44 -1.74 -11.81
CA THR A 91 6.83 -0.83 -10.83
C THR A 91 5.96 -1.61 -9.85
N ASP A 92 5.11 -2.52 -10.32
CA ASP A 92 4.24 -3.34 -9.46
C ASP A 92 5.08 -4.19 -8.49
N LYS A 93 6.15 -4.81 -8.98
CA LYS A 93 7.11 -5.56 -8.15
C LYS A 93 7.79 -4.66 -7.10
N GLN A 94 8.14 -3.44 -7.49
CA GLN A 94 8.76 -2.48 -6.58
C GLN A 94 7.78 -1.98 -5.52
N ILE A 95 6.51 -1.74 -5.89
CA ILE A 95 5.44 -1.36 -4.97
C ILE A 95 5.27 -2.46 -3.93
N ALA A 96 5.07 -3.71 -4.36
CA ALA A 96 4.88 -4.84 -3.44
C ALA A 96 6.08 -5.02 -2.48
N ALA A 97 7.31 -4.90 -2.98
CA ALA A 97 8.50 -4.98 -2.13
C ALA A 97 8.59 -3.81 -1.13
N THR A 98 8.16 -2.61 -1.55
CA THR A 98 8.15 -1.41 -0.71
C THR A 98 7.06 -1.49 0.35
N GLU A 99 5.86 -1.95 0.01
CA GLU A 99 4.75 -2.18 0.94
C GLU A 99 5.14 -3.18 2.02
N SER A 100 5.73 -4.33 1.64
CA SER A 100 6.22 -5.32 2.60
C SER A 100 7.28 -4.74 3.54
N LYS A 101 8.23 -3.97 3.00
CA LYS A 101 9.25 -3.29 3.82
C LYS A 101 8.63 -2.26 4.77
N ASN A 102 7.67 -1.47 4.28
CA ASN A 102 6.99 -0.46 5.08
C ASN A 102 6.17 -1.09 6.21
N ALA A 103 5.43 -2.17 5.93
CA ALA A 103 4.68 -2.91 6.94
C ALA A 103 5.60 -3.45 8.05
N PHE A 104 6.73 -4.04 7.67
CA PHE A 104 7.75 -4.49 8.61
C PHE A 104 8.30 -3.36 9.49
N GLU A 105 8.76 -2.26 8.89
CA GLU A 105 9.29 -1.11 9.62
C GLU A 105 8.24 -0.49 10.55
N ASN A 106 6.99 -0.39 10.10
CA ASN A 106 5.89 0.13 10.89
C ASN A 106 5.55 -0.78 12.06
N CYS A 107 5.50 -2.10 11.86
CA CYS A 107 5.24 -3.06 12.93
C CYS A 107 6.31 -2.98 14.03
N ILE A 108 7.59 -2.86 13.67
CA ILE A 108 8.67 -2.71 14.65
C ILE A 108 8.54 -1.39 15.41
N LYS A 109 8.41 -0.26 14.70
CA LYS A 109 8.32 1.06 15.31
C LYS A 109 7.11 1.19 16.23
N HIS A 110 5.97 0.66 15.80
CA HIS A 110 4.75 0.70 16.60
C HIS A 110 4.90 -0.08 17.90
N ARG A 111 5.51 -1.28 17.84
CA ARG A 111 5.83 -2.06 19.04
C ARG A 111 6.81 -1.33 19.97
N GLU A 112 7.85 -0.72 19.42
CA GLU A 112 8.80 0.08 20.22
C GLU A 112 8.12 1.26 20.91
N LEU A 113 7.28 2.01 20.19
CA LEU A 113 6.52 3.14 20.74
C LEU A 113 5.56 2.69 21.84
N PHE A 114 4.86 1.58 21.65
CA PHE A 114 3.96 1.01 22.66
C PHE A 114 4.71 0.63 23.94
N LEU A 115 5.84 -0.07 23.83
CA LEU A 115 6.64 -0.47 24.99
C LEU A 115 7.22 0.73 25.74
N LYS A 116 7.65 1.77 25.00
CA LYS A 116 8.12 3.02 25.59
C LYS A 116 7.01 3.73 26.36
N MET A 117 5.82 3.84 25.77
CA MET A 117 4.64 4.41 26.43
C MET A 117 4.31 3.65 27.71
N LEU A 118 4.32 2.31 27.66
CA LEU A 118 4.03 1.48 28.83
C LEU A 118 5.06 1.69 29.96
N SER A 119 6.34 1.77 29.61
CA SER A 119 7.41 2.04 30.58
C SER A 119 7.29 3.43 31.22
N GLU A 120 6.85 4.44 30.46
CA GLU A 120 6.59 5.78 31.00
C GLU A 120 5.40 5.79 31.98
N LEU A 121 4.38 4.97 31.72
CA LEU A 121 3.22 4.81 32.61
C LEU A 121 3.58 4.05 33.89
N GLU A 122 4.33 2.95 33.78
CA GLU A 122 4.86 2.21 34.93
C GLU A 122 5.57 3.12 35.92
N ARG A 123 6.46 3.99 35.42
CA ARG A 123 7.18 4.96 36.23
C ARG A 123 6.28 6.02 36.87
N LYS A 124 5.26 6.50 36.15
CA LYS A 124 4.34 7.53 36.66
C LYS A 124 3.41 7.01 37.76
N LEU A 125 3.05 5.73 37.68
CA LEU A 125 2.05 5.10 38.53
C LEU A 125 2.65 4.16 39.59
N ASP A 126 3.97 3.97 39.58
CA ASP A 126 4.70 3.05 40.46
C ASP A 126 4.18 1.59 40.37
N ILE A 127 3.90 1.14 39.14
CA ILE A 127 3.44 -0.22 38.82
C ILE A 127 4.46 -0.93 37.93
N SER A 128 4.47 -2.27 37.92
CA SER A 128 5.34 -3.07 37.05
C SER A 128 4.56 -4.09 36.20
N CYS A 129 4.71 -4.03 34.88
CA CYS A 129 4.10 -4.98 33.95
C CYS A 129 5.13 -6.03 33.51
N HIS A 130 5.05 -7.23 34.07
CA HIS A 130 6.05 -8.29 33.82
C HIS A 130 5.98 -8.89 32.40
N ARG A 131 4.98 -8.54 31.57
CA ARG A 131 4.73 -9.17 30.25
C ARG A 131 4.29 -8.19 29.16
N GLN A 132 4.97 -7.05 29.05
CA GLN A 132 4.68 -5.97 28.09
C GLN A 132 4.52 -6.44 26.63
N THR A 133 5.37 -7.38 26.18
CA THR A 133 5.28 -7.95 24.81
C THR A 133 4.02 -8.79 24.60
N GLN A 134 3.62 -9.59 25.59
CA GLN A 134 2.40 -10.41 25.46
C GLN A 134 1.17 -9.50 25.42
N LEU A 135 1.17 -8.44 26.23
CA LEU A 135 0.12 -7.43 26.21
C LEU A 135 -0.01 -6.77 24.82
N TYR A 136 1.12 -6.39 24.20
CA TYR A 136 1.10 -5.87 22.83
C TYR A 136 0.47 -6.87 21.84
N ASN A 137 0.88 -8.13 21.89
CA ASN A 137 0.35 -9.16 21.00
C ASN A 137 -1.13 -9.47 21.25
N LEU A 138 -1.62 -9.25 22.47
CA LEU A 138 -3.04 -9.40 22.82
C LEU A 138 -3.89 -8.23 22.31
N ILE A 139 -3.36 -7.01 22.33
CA ILE A 139 -4.08 -5.80 21.86
C ILE A 139 -4.04 -5.69 20.33
N PHE A 140 -2.92 -6.06 19.72
CA PHE A 140 -2.67 -5.95 18.28
C PHE A 140 -2.49 -7.33 17.64
N ILE A 141 -3.51 -8.17 17.75
CA ILE A 141 -3.47 -9.59 17.32
C ILE A 141 -3.11 -9.73 15.83
N ASN A 142 -3.62 -8.82 15.00
CA ASN A 142 -3.39 -8.87 13.55
C ASN A 142 -2.02 -8.31 13.13
N ASN A 143 -1.31 -7.60 14.02
CA ASN A 143 -0.03 -7.01 13.68
C ASN A 143 1.05 -8.06 13.57
N ASN A 144 1.62 -8.18 12.37
CA ASN A 144 2.76 -9.02 12.08
C ASN A 144 3.73 -8.32 11.12
N TYR A 145 4.82 -8.99 10.78
CA TYR A 145 5.87 -8.42 9.92
C TYR A 145 5.45 -8.25 8.45
N VAL A 146 4.32 -8.85 8.05
CA VAL A 146 3.76 -8.80 6.70
C VAL A 146 2.61 -7.78 6.65
N GLU A 147 1.79 -7.75 7.69
CA GLU A 147 0.58 -6.93 7.76
C GLU A 147 0.59 -6.05 9.02
N PHE A 148 0.43 -4.74 8.81
CA PHE A 148 0.46 -3.75 9.86
C PHE A 148 -0.86 -2.98 9.93
N SER A 149 -1.46 -2.95 11.11
CA SER A 149 -2.58 -2.11 11.52
C SER A 149 -2.14 -1.19 12.67
N ALA A 150 -2.42 0.10 12.54
CA ALA A 150 -2.23 1.04 13.65
C ALA A 150 -3.29 0.89 14.75
N TYR A 151 -4.40 0.21 14.43
CA TYR A 151 -5.55 0.09 15.31
C TYR A 151 -5.53 -1.23 16.07
N ALA A 152 -5.93 -1.17 17.35
CA ALA A 152 -6.19 -2.35 18.15
C ALA A 152 -7.37 -3.13 17.58
N ASP A 153 -7.28 -4.45 17.61
CA ASP A 153 -8.40 -5.31 17.22
C ASP A 153 -9.31 -5.48 18.44
N LEU A 154 -10.25 -4.55 18.60
CA LEU A 154 -11.11 -4.47 19.78
C LEU A 154 -12.10 -5.64 19.87
N ASP A 155 -12.53 -6.18 18.73
CA ASP A 155 -13.48 -7.29 18.67
C ASP A 155 -12.79 -8.58 19.14
N ASN A 156 -11.63 -8.91 18.57
CA ASN A 156 -10.84 -10.05 19.05
C ASN A 156 -10.32 -9.83 20.47
N PHE A 157 -9.94 -8.60 20.82
CA PHE A 157 -9.50 -8.29 22.18
C PHE A 157 -10.62 -8.62 23.17
N ARG A 158 -11.86 -8.17 22.93
CA ARG A 158 -13.01 -8.43 23.82
C ARG A 158 -13.32 -9.92 23.98
N GLU A 159 -13.28 -10.69 22.89
CA GLU A 159 -13.52 -12.14 22.94
C GLU A 159 -12.44 -12.88 23.73
N ASN A 160 -11.16 -12.55 23.49
CA ASN A 160 -10.04 -13.14 24.24
C ASN A 160 -9.99 -12.65 25.69
N PHE A 161 -10.50 -11.45 25.96
CA PHE A 161 -10.56 -10.85 27.29
C PHE A 161 -11.57 -11.56 28.19
N LEU A 162 -12.71 -11.99 27.64
CA LEU A 162 -13.71 -12.80 28.36
C LEU A 162 -13.18 -14.17 28.78
N ASP A 163 -12.22 -14.73 28.04
CA ASP A 163 -11.51 -15.96 28.41
C ASP A 163 -10.38 -15.66 29.42
N PHE A 164 -9.77 -14.47 29.32
CA PHE A 164 -8.85 -13.94 30.31
C PHE A 164 -9.53 -13.71 31.66
N ASP A 165 -10.82 -13.34 31.70
CA ASP A 165 -11.59 -13.19 32.95
C ASP A 165 -11.63 -14.48 33.79
N GLN A 166 -11.60 -15.66 33.15
CA GLN A 166 -11.46 -16.95 33.85
C GLN A 166 -10.04 -17.17 34.42
N LEU A 167 -9.00 -16.59 33.79
CA LEU A 167 -7.62 -16.58 34.31
C LEU A 167 -7.39 -15.47 35.35
N LEU A 168 -8.24 -14.44 35.35
CA LEU A 168 -8.17 -13.24 36.19
C LEU A 168 -8.80 -13.39 37.57
N SER A 169 -9.47 -14.51 37.85
CA SER A 169 -10.06 -14.82 39.16
C SER A 169 -9.03 -14.95 40.29
N TYR A 170 -7.77 -14.55 40.09
CA TYR A 170 -6.65 -14.84 41.00
C TYR A 170 -5.78 -13.65 41.43
N SER A 171 -6.00 -12.39 41.01
CA SER A 171 -5.27 -11.27 41.64
C SER A 171 -5.89 -9.87 41.53
N ASP A 172 -5.88 -9.14 42.66
CA ASP A 172 -6.28 -7.73 42.78
C ASP A 172 -5.40 -6.77 41.95
N GLN A 173 -4.20 -7.18 41.55
CA GLN A 173 -3.30 -6.36 40.72
C GLN A 173 -3.88 -6.06 39.33
N ILE A 174 -4.77 -6.91 38.82
CA ILE A 174 -5.25 -6.79 37.44
C ILE A 174 -6.49 -5.91 37.34
N ARG A 175 -7.27 -5.78 38.41
CA ARG A 175 -8.37 -4.80 38.48
C ARG A 175 -7.86 -3.38 38.26
N ASN A 176 -6.65 -3.09 38.75
CA ASN A 176 -5.95 -1.83 38.47
C ASN A 176 -5.53 -1.75 36.99
N THR A 177 -4.94 -2.80 36.41
CA THR A 177 -4.51 -2.82 34.99
C THR A 177 -5.67 -2.60 34.00
N ILE A 178 -6.88 -3.09 34.31
CA ILE A 178 -8.09 -2.91 33.49
C ILE A 178 -8.59 -1.46 33.55
N CYS A 179 -8.63 -0.86 34.75
CA CYS A 179 -8.87 0.57 34.92
C CYS A 179 -7.82 1.45 34.22
N TYR A 180 -6.57 0.97 34.09
CA TYR A 180 -5.51 1.70 33.38
C TYR A 180 -5.57 1.54 31.85
N MET A 181 -6.03 0.40 31.32
CA MET A 181 -6.27 0.24 29.87
C MET A 181 -7.36 1.19 29.36
N ARG A 182 -8.36 1.51 30.19
CA ARG A 182 -9.35 2.55 29.93
C ARG A 182 -8.67 3.90 29.62
N GLU A 183 -7.78 4.38 30.50
CA GLU A 183 -7.07 5.66 30.31
C GLU A 183 -6.14 5.67 29.07
N VAL A 184 -5.47 4.55 28.80
CA VAL A 184 -4.60 4.43 27.61
C VAL A 184 -5.42 4.47 26.33
N LEU A 185 -6.54 3.73 26.27
CA LEU A 185 -7.48 3.75 25.13
C LEU A 185 -8.08 5.15 24.90
N TYR A 186 -8.48 5.85 25.97
CA TYR A 186 -8.95 7.23 25.89
C TYR A 186 -7.89 8.18 25.29
N SER A 187 -6.62 8.03 25.66
CA SER A 187 -5.53 8.88 25.17
C SER A 187 -5.21 8.66 23.69
N SER A 188 -5.25 7.41 23.21
CA SER A 188 -5.08 7.10 21.78
C SER A 188 -6.23 7.65 20.93
N ILE A 189 -7.47 7.63 21.46
CA ILE A 189 -8.66 8.15 20.78
C ILE A 189 -8.63 9.69 20.67
N PHE A 190 -8.14 10.39 21.70
CA PHE A 190 -8.08 11.86 21.73
C PHE A 190 -7.03 12.46 20.77
N VAL A 191 -5.97 11.70 20.49
CA VAL A 191 -4.95 12.08 19.51
C VAL A 191 -5.49 11.97 18.08
N ASP A 192 -6.30 10.95 17.78
CA ASP A 192 -6.90 10.77 16.46
C ASP A 192 -7.98 11.80 16.16
N ILE A 193 -8.93 12.07 17.07
CA ILE A 193 -10.01 13.06 16.84
C ILE A 193 -9.44 14.46 16.51
N ASN A 194 -8.31 14.85 17.09
CA ASN A 194 -7.66 16.13 16.80
C ASN A 194 -6.90 16.13 15.47
N GLN A 195 -6.44 14.97 14.98
CA GLN A 195 -5.82 14.86 13.66
C GLN A 195 -6.86 14.82 12.54
N THR A 196 -7.99 14.12 12.71
CA THR A 196 -9.10 14.10 11.73
C THR A 196 -9.81 15.45 11.64
N ARG A 197 -9.94 16.19 12.75
CA ARG A 197 -10.51 17.56 12.76
C ARG A 197 -9.68 18.57 11.96
N ASN A 198 -8.37 18.34 11.82
CA ASN A 198 -7.48 19.15 10.98
C ASN A 198 -7.43 18.67 9.51
N GLY A 199 -8.08 17.56 9.16
CA GLY A 199 -8.13 17.00 7.82
C GLY A 199 -9.55 16.61 7.41
N GLN A 200 -10.33 17.61 6.96
CA GLN A 200 -11.67 17.50 6.37
C GLN A 200 -12.02 16.11 5.79
N ARG A 201 -12.78 15.29 6.54
CA ARG A 201 -13.61 14.20 6.01
C ARG A 201 -14.95 14.13 6.75
N ASN A 202 -15.94 13.61 6.04
CA ASN A 202 -17.38 13.62 6.32
C ASN A 202 -17.79 13.14 7.72
N CYS A 203 -18.67 13.92 8.34
CA CYS A 203 -19.13 13.77 9.73
C CYS A 203 -20.13 12.61 10.00
N ASP A 204 -20.56 11.84 8.99
CA ASP A 204 -21.54 10.75 9.20
C ASP A 204 -20.92 9.46 9.79
N SER A 205 -19.60 9.25 9.65
CA SER A 205 -18.91 8.12 10.28
C SER A 205 -18.64 8.35 11.77
N ASP A 206 -18.54 9.62 12.19
CA ASP A 206 -18.09 9.98 13.54
C ASP A 206 -19.16 9.68 14.60
N GLU A 207 -20.44 9.83 14.28
CA GLU A 207 -21.53 9.53 15.22
C GLU A 207 -21.66 8.02 15.48
N THR A 208 -21.36 7.19 14.47
CA THR A 208 -21.39 5.73 14.60
C THR A 208 -20.21 5.23 15.42
N ILE A 209 -19.03 5.81 15.17
CA ILE A 209 -17.79 5.57 15.92
C ILE A 209 -18.03 5.94 17.40
N ILE A 210 -18.47 7.17 17.70
CA ILE A 210 -18.74 7.63 19.07
C ILE A 210 -19.73 6.71 19.80
N LYS A 211 -20.83 6.29 19.16
CA LYS A 211 -21.84 5.39 19.77
C LYS A 211 -21.31 3.97 20.03
N VAL A 212 -20.41 3.45 19.20
CA VAL A 212 -19.76 2.15 19.44
C VAL A 212 -18.80 2.26 20.63
N TYR A 213 -18.08 3.38 20.76
CA TYR A 213 -17.15 3.61 21.87
C TYR A 213 -17.86 3.91 23.19
N GLU A 214 -18.94 4.69 23.20
CA GLU A 214 -19.77 4.90 24.41
C GLU A 214 -20.31 3.57 24.96
N ARG A 215 -20.78 2.67 24.09
CA ARG A 215 -21.22 1.32 24.50
C ARG A 215 -20.09 0.43 25.04
N LEU A 216 -18.86 0.63 24.55
CA LEU A 216 -17.68 -0.09 25.03
C LEU A 216 -17.24 0.44 26.40
N ILE A 217 -17.32 1.76 26.59
CA ILE A 217 -17.05 2.45 27.85
C ILE A 217 -18.09 2.06 28.91
N ASP A 218 -19.38 2.02 28.56
CA ASP A 218 -20.46 1.62 29.46
C ASP A 218 -20.32 0.14 29.86
N GLY A 219 -19.98 -0.74 28.90
CA GLY A 219 -19.69 -2.15 29.19
C GLY A 219 -18.48 -2.37 30.10
N LEU A 220 -17.46 -1.49 30.01
CA LEU A 220 -16.30 -1.50 30.90
C LEU A 220 -16.60 -0.84 32.26
N ALA A 221 -17.51 0.13 32.32
CA ALA A 221 -17.93 0.82 33.54
C ALA A 221 -18.72 -0.11 34.48
N ASP A 222 -19.61 -0.94 33.94
CA ASP A 222 -20.36 -1.96 34.70
C ASP A 222 -19.44 -3.04 35.33
N PHE A 223 -18.25 -3.22 34.76
CA PHE A 223 -17.22 -4.14 35.26
C PHE A 223 -16.27 -3.50 36.30
N CYS A 224 -16.19 -2.18 36.36
CA CYS A 224 -15.31 -1.45 37.28
C CYS A 224 -15.96 -1.09 38.63
N LEU A 225 -17.23 -1.42 38.85
CA LEU A 225 -17.90 -1.21 40.13
C LEU A 225 -17.28 -2.09 41.22
N SER A 226 -16.95 -1.48 42.35
CA SER A 226 -16.44 -2.15 43.54
C SER A 226 -17.41 -3.23 44.01
N PRO A 227 -16.95 -4.39 44.53
CA PRO A 227 -17.83 -5.37 45.18
C PRO A 227 -18.70 -4.75 46.29
N LYS A 228 -18.27 -3.63 46.89
CA LYS A 228 -19.06 -2.89 47.88
C LYS A 228 -20.35 -2.30 47.30
N ASP A 229 -20.36 -1.92 46.02
CA ASP A 229 -21.51 -1.27 45.39
C ASP A 229 -22.53 -2.29 44.85
N ARG A 230 -22.15 -3.58 44.75
CA ARG A 230 -23.08 -4.68 44.48
C ARG A 230 -23.76 -5.25 45.73
N LEU A 231 -23.25 -4.93 46.92
CA LEU A 231 -23.75 -5.48 48.19
C LEU A 231 -24.84 -4.63 48.87
N GLU A 232 -25.18 -3.45 48.34
CA GLU A 232 -26.35 -2.68 48.83
C GLU A 232 -27.70 -3.15 48.23
N ILE A 233 -27.70 -4.18 47.37
CA ILE A 233 -28.93 -4.74 46.78
C ILE A 233 -29.41 -6.03 47.48
N PHE A 234 -28.66 -6.58 48.44
CA PHE A 234 -29.13 -7.71 49.24
C PHE A 234 -28.82 -7.53 50.73
N ASP A 235 -29.89 -7.20 51.45
CA ASP A 235 -29.98 -7.07 52.90
C ASP A 235 -29.51 -8.31 53.69
N ASN A 236 -29.05 -8.02 54.92
CA ASN A 236 -28.92 -8.85 56.13
C ASN A 236 -27.58 -9.56 56.47
N ASP A 237 -27.00 -9.05 57.57
CA ASP A 237 -26.22 -9.67 58.65
C ASP A 237 -24.78 -10.20 58.46
N ILE A 238 -23.95 -9.86 59.48
CA ILE A 238 -22.68 -10.46 59.99
C ILE A 238 -21.33 -9.75 59.68
N ILE A 239 -20.88 -8.97 60.69
CA ILE A 239 -19.54 -8.73 61.34
C ILE A 239 -18.31 -9.53 60.77
N VAL A 240 -17.07 -9.02 60.54
CA VAL A 240 -15.98 -8.64 61.50
C VAL A 240 -14.78 -7.97 60.77
N ILE A 241 -14.18 -6.98 61.45
CA ILE A 241 -12.96 -6.21 61.13
C ILE A 241 -11.66 -6.99 61.47
N LYS A 242 -10.55 -6.74 60.76
CA LYS A 242 -9.24 -6.60 61.41
C LYS A 242 -8.31 -5.60 60.72
N ASP A 243 -7.86 -4.66 61.55
CA ASP A 243 -6.98 -3.52 61.34
C ASP A 243 -5.49 -3.93 61.51
N ALA A 244 -4.57 -3.22 60.84
CA ALA A 244 -3.16 -3.13 61.22
C ALA A 244 -2.50 -1.87 60.61
N ARG A 245 -2.42 -0.82 61.45
CA ARG A 245 -1.46 0.32 61.46
C ARG A 245 0.00 -0.15 61.22
N MET A 246 1.02 0.63 60.85
CA MET A 246 1.54 1.95 61.29
C MET A 246 2.86 2.13 60.45
N SER A 247 3.43 3.28 60.09
CA SER A 247 3.78 4.47 60.88
C SER A 247 4.37 5.54 59.93
N LEU A 248 3.96 6.79 60.11
CA LEU A 248 4.68 8.00 59.70
C LEU A 248 5.74 8.31 60.76
N ASP A 249 6.91 8.79 60.35
CA ASP A 249 7.76 9.65 61.19
C ASP A 249 8.08 10.94 60.42
N ILE A 250 7.68 12.07 61.01
CA ILE A 250 8.14 13.42 60.72
C ILE A 250 8.67 13.98 62.03
N VAL A 251 9.96 14.31 62.05
CA VAL A 251 10.55 15.45 62.79
C VAL A 251 11.55 16.12 61.86
#